data_AF-A0A0L6VLL9-F1
#
_entry.id   AF-A0A0L6VLL9-F1
#
_cell.length_a   1.000
_cell.length_b   1.000
_cell.length_c   1.000
_cell.angle_alpha   90.00
_cell.angle_beta   90.00
_cell.angle_gamma   90.00
#
_symmetry.space_group_name_H-M   'P 1'
#
loop_
_entity.id
_entity.type
_entity.pdbx_description
1 polymer ?
#
loop_
_entity_poly.entity_id
_entity_poly.type
_entity_poly.pdbx_seq_one_letter_code
_entity_poly.pdbx_strand_id
1 'polypeptide(L)'
;MKADSTPSTSKNEDTSKEKKKFPAKPFTPSALTLATRSRKPTEIASVLNKEGQLNLEERARREREGLCLYCGGKHELESCVKQNAHEASKLAKK
;
A
#
# COMPACT_ATOMS: atom_id res chain seq x y z
N MET A 1 21.72 24.93 39.83
CA MET A 1 23.01 25.32 39.21
C MET A 1 23.39 24.25 38.19
N LYS A 2 24.05 24.67 37.09
CA LYS A 2 24.21 23.97 35.81
C LYS A 2 25.32 22.91 35.76
N ALA A 3 25.19 21.95 34.82
CA ALA A 3 26.16 21.51 33.79
C ALA A 3 25.51 20.27 33.09
N ASP A 4 25.12 20.26 31.82
CA ASP A 4 25.84 20.37 30.53
C ASP A 4 26.90 19.27 30.31
N SER A 5 26.63 18.33 29.38
CA SER A 5 27.60 17.82 28.38
C SER A 5 27.05 16.64 27.56
N THR A 6 26.90 16.86 26.26
CA THR A 6 26.95 15.93 25.09
C THR A 6 28.32 15.20 25.01
N PRO A 7 28.68 14.32 24.03
CA PRO A 7 27.94 13.61 22.96
C PRO A 7 28.35 12.11 22.72
N SER A 8 27.55 11.43 21.87
CA SER A 8 27.86 10.45 20.79
C SER A 8 28.95 9.33 20.88
N THR A 9 28.70 8.31 20.04
CA THR A 9 29.51 7.13 19.62
C THR A 9 29.37 5.89 20.53
N SER A 10 29.30 4.65 20.05
CA SER A 10 29.91 4.05 18.85
C SER A 10 29.23 2.73 18.43
N LYS A 11 29.08 2.55 17.11
CA LYS A 11 29.50 1.38 16.31
C LYS A 11 29.39 -0.02 16.94
N ASN A 12 28.53 -0.87 16.39
CA ASN A 12 28.94 -2.22 16.05
C ASN A 12 28.37 -2.62 14.68
N GLU A 13 29.32 -2.90 13.80
CA GLU A 13 29.18 -3.70 12.59
C GLU A 13 29.38 -5.13 13.07
N ASP A 14 28.40 -6.01 12.90
CA ASP A 14 28.60 -7.45 13.04
C ASP A 14 28.37 -8.11 11.68
N THR A 15 29.50 -8.38 11.04
CA THR A 15 29.61 -9.30 9.92
C THR A 15 29.35 -10.72 10.40
N SER A 16 28.26 -11.34 9.94
CA SER A 16 28.18 -12.81 9.92
C SER A 16 27.70 -13.30 8.57
N LYS A 17 28.68 -13.73 7.77
CA LYS A 17 28.50 -14.50 6.54
C LYS A 17 28.07 -15.92 6.91
N GLU A 18 26.77 -16.19 6.97
CA GLU A 18 26.29 -17.57 6.98
C GLU A 18 26.12 -18.09 5.55
N LYS A 19 27.07 -18.91 5.12
CA LYS A 19 26.93 -19.79 3.95
C LYS A 19 25.94 -20.91 4.29
N LYS A 20 24.68 -20.81 3.86
CA LYS A 20 23.74 -21.94 3.91
C LYS A 20 23.79 -22.73 2.60
N LYS A 21 24.36 -23.92 2.70
CA LYS A 21 24.50 -24.94 1.67
C LYS A 21 23.11 -25.53 1.36
N PHE A 22 22.61 -25.32 0.15
CA PHE A 22 21.35 -25.90 -0.31
C PHE A 22 21.51 -27.42 -0.52
N PRO A 23 20.71 -28.29 0.14
CA PRO A 23 20.50 -29.64 -0.34
C PRO A 23 19.43 -29.60 -1.43
N ALA A 24 19.83 -29.75 -2.69
CA ALA A 24 18.91 -29.94 -3.81
C ALA A 24 18.17 -31.27 -3.66
N LYS A 25 16.85 -31.21 -3.43
CA LYS A 25 15.91 -32.34 -3.56
C LYS A 25 14.61 -31.85 -4.23
N PRO A 26 13.92 -32.74 -4.98
CA PRO A 26 13.23 -32.38 -6.21
C PRO A 26 11.86 -31.73 -6.00
N PHE A 27 11.51 -30.88 -6.96
CA PHE A 27 10.19 -30.27 -7.13
C PHE A 27 9.09 -31.33 -7.08
N THR A 28 8.22 -31.22 -6.09
CA THR A 28 6.89 -31.84 -6.08
C THR A 28 5.86 -30.73 -6.27
N PRO A 29 5.23 -30.59 -7.46
CA PRO A 29 4.11 -29.70 -7.63
C PRO A 29 2.83 -30.47 -7.30
N SER A 30 2.39 -30.48 -6.04
CA SER A 30 1.07 -31.00 -5.72
C SER A 30 0.57 -30.54 -4.36
N ALA A 31 -0.12 -29.41 -4.40
CA ALA A 31 -1.44 -29.22 -3.82
C ALA A 31 -1.77 -27.73 -3.98
N LEU A 32 -2.56 -27.39 -5.00
CA LEU A 32 -3.26 -26.10 -5.02
C LEU A 32 -4.34 -26.21 -3.94
N THR A 33 -3.98 -25.92 -2.68
CA THR A 33 -4.98 -25.64 -1.66
C THR A 33 -5.62 -24.32 -2.09
N LEU A 34 -6.76 -24.42 -2.76
CA LEU A 34 -7.75 -23.35 -2.92
C LEU A 34 -8.32 -23.03 -1.52
N ALA A 35 -7.46 -22.59 -0.61
CA ALA A 35 -7.88 -21.84 0.54
C ALA A 35 -8.36 -20.52 -0.04
N THR A 36 -9.67 -20.42 -0.28
CA THR A 36 -10.35 -19.14 -0.36
C THR A 36 -10.11 -18.47 0.99
N ARG A 37 -8.95 -17.78 1.11
CA ARG A 37 -8.74 -16.82 2.18
C ARG A 37 -9.92 -15.88 2.04
N SER A 38 -10.88 -15.98 2.95
CA SER A 38 -11.87 -14.94 3.18
C SER A 38 -11.06 -13.66 3.32
N ARG A 39 -10.93 -12.92 2.22
CA ARG A 39 -10.26 -11.64 2.24
C ARG A 39 -11.23 -10.82 3.05
N LYS A 40 -10.87 -10.59 4.32
CA LYS A 40 -11.45 -9.51 5.11
C LYS A 40 -11.65 -8.36 4.15
N PRO A 41 -12.86 -7.78 4.03
CA PRO A 41 -13.09 -6.65 3.14
C PRO A 41 -11.93 -5.70 3.36
N THR A 42 -11.13 -5.48 2.31
CA THR A 42 -10.00 -4.55 2.38
C THR A 42 -10.56 -3.24 2.93
N GLU A 43 -9.84 -2.46 3.73
CA GLU A 43 -10.37 -1.19 4.28
C GLU A 43 -11.02 -0.30 3.19
N ILE A 44 -10.54 -0.45 1.95
CA ILE A 44 -11.09 0.17 0.73
C ILE A 44 -12.53 -0.27 0.40
N ALA A 45 -12.89 -1.53 0.62
CA ALA A 45 -14.26 -2.05 0.42
C ALA A 45 -15.26 -1.54 1.48
N SER A 46 -14.78 -1.00 2.61
CA SER A 46 -15.64 -0.28 3.56
C SER A 46 -15.94 1.15 3.08
N VAL A 47 -15.04 1.72 2.29
CA VAL A 47 -15.13 3.09 1.74
C VAL A 47 -15.98 3.11 0.46
N LEU A 48 -15.98 2.01 -0.29
CA LEU A 48 -16.74 1.83 -1.53
C LEU A 48 -18.06 1.07 -1.29
N ASN A 49 -19.12 1.43 -2.00
CA ASN A 49 -20.36 0.67 -2.04
C ASN A 49 -20.20 -0.61 -2.89
N LYS A 50 -21.27 -1.41 -2.98
CA LYS A 50 -21.26 -2.70 -3.70
C LYS A 50 -20.96 -2.51 -5.20
N GLU A 51 -21.23 -1.30 -5.69
CA GLU A 51 -21.06 -0.83 -7.05
C GLU A 51 -19.66 -0.23 -7.29
N GLY A 52 -18.79 -0.17 -6.26
CA GLY A 52 -17.42 0.34 -6.36
C GLY A 52 -17.32 1.87 -6.37
N GLN A 53 -18.39 2.58 -6.02
CA GLN A 53 -18.45 4.04 -5.88
C GLN A 53 -18.28 4.45 -4.41
N LEU A 54 -17.84 5.68 -4.15
CA LEU A 54 -17.81 6.20 -2.79
C LEU A 54 -19.22 6.26 -2.21
N ASN A 55 -19.36 5.86 -0.95
CA ASN A 55 -20.59 6.11 -0.21
C ASN A 55 -20.77 7.63 0.03
N LEU A 56 -22.00 8.06 0.29
CA LEU A 56 -22.36 9.49 0.37
C LEU A 56 -21.66 10.20 1.53
N GLU A 57 -21.46 9.51 2.65
CA GLU A 57 -20.80 10.02 3.85
C GLU A 57 -19.30 10.25 3.62
N GLU A 58 -18.62 9.28 3.03
CA GLU A 58 -17.21 9.36 2.65
C GLU A 58 -17.01 10.43 1.58
N ARG A 59 -17.91 10.52 0.59
CA ARG A 59 -17.87 11.60 -0.39
C ARG A 59 -17.93 12.96 0.30
N ALA A 60 -18.91 13.16 1.18
CA ALA A 60 -19.04 14.41 1.93
C ALA A 60 -17.81 14.68 2.82
N ARG A 61 -17.21 13.65 3.42
CA ARG A 61 -15.97 13.78 4.19
C ARG A 61 -14.82 14.25 3.31
N ARG A 62 -14.63 13.66 2.14
CA ARG A 62 -13.59 14.07 1.18
C ARG A 62 -13.82 15.48 0.67
N GLU A 63 -15.06 15.86 0.38
CA GLU A 63 -15.40 17.23 -0.04
C GLU A 63 -15.09 18.24 1.08
N ARG A 64 -15.44 17.94 2.34
CA ARG A 64 -15.14 18.80 3.49
C ARG A 64 -13.64 18.92 3.78
N GLU A 65 -12.89 17.83 3.63
CA GLU A 65 -11.45 17.80 3.89
C GLU A 65 -10.61 18.23 2.68
N GLY A 66 -11.23 18.51 1.53
CA GLY A 66 -10.53 18.83 0.29
C GLY A 66 -9.67 17.68 -0.23
N LEU A 67 -10.13 16.44 -0.05
CA LEU A 67 -9.47 15.24 -0.53
C LEU A 67 -9.94 14.84 -1.93
N CYS A 68 -9.04 14.24 -2.69
CA CYS A 68 -9.30 13.71 -4.01
C CYS A 68 -10.44 12.68 -3.98
N LEU A 69 -11.50 12.92 -4.75
CA LEU A 69 -12.63 12.00 -4.87
C LEU A 69 -12.25 10.66 -5.53
N TYR A 70 -11.15 10.60 -6.28
CA TYR A 70 -10.67 9.35 -6.87
C TYR A 70 -9.84 8.54 -5.87
N CYS A 71 -8.71 9.08 -5.41
CA CYS A 71 -7.73 8.31 -4.65
C CYS A 71 -7.64 8.64 -3.14
N GLY A 72 -8.35 9.65 -2.66
CA GLY A 72 -8.35 10.06 -1.25
C GLY A 72 -7.10 10.85 -0.80
N GLY A 73 -6.24 11.27 -1.74
CA GLY A 73 -5.06 12.08 -1.42
C GLY A 73 -5.37 13.58 -1.25
N LYS A 74 -4.44 14.33 -0.65
CA LYS A 74 -4.49 15.80 -0.54
C LYS A 74 -4.12 16.48 -1.86
N HIS A 75 -5.03 16.43 -2.82
CA HIS A 75 -4.92 17.09 -4.11
C HIS A 75 -6.29 17.14 -4.79
N GLU A 76 -6.46 18.07 -5.72
CA GLU A 76 -7.67 18.17 -6.54
C GLU A 76 -7.77 17.02 -7.54
N LEU A 77 -9.00 16.67 -7.91
CA LEU A 77 -9.29 15.56 -8.83
C LEU A 77 -8.50 15.67 -10.14
N GLU A 78 -8.40 16.87 -10.73
CA GLU A 78 -7.69 17.11 -12.00
C GLU A 78 -6.18 16.86 -11.91
N SER A 79 -5.59 17.14 -10.74
CA SER A 79 -4.17 16.88 -10.46
C SER A 79 -3.90 15.42 -10.04
N CYS A 80 -4.94 14.57 -9.99
CA CYS A 80 -4.79 13.20 -9.56
C CYS A 80 -4.03 12.38 -10.59
N VAL A 81 -2.75 12.11 -10.31
CA VAL A 81 -1.87 11.28 -11.15
C VAL A 81 -2.50 9.92 -11.45
N LYS A 82 -3.17 9.30 -10.47
CA LYS A 82 -3.81 7.99 -10.66
C LYS A 82 -5.00 8.06 -11.62
N GLN A 83 -5.78 9.13 -11.58
CA GLN A 83 -6.89 9.32 -12.53
C GLN A 83 -6.35 9.59 -13.93
N ASN A 84 -5.36 10.48 -14.06
CA ASN A 84 -4.76 10.81 -15.35
C ASN A 84 -4.12 9.59 -16.01
N ALA A 85 -3.41 8.76 -15.24
CA ALA A 85 -2.85 7.50 -15.75
C ALA A 85 -3.94 6.51 -16.21
N HIS A 86 -5.05 6.43 -15.48
CA HIS A 86 -6.18 5.58 -15.86
C HIS A 86 -6.86 6.05 -17.15
N GLU A 87 -7.12 7.35 -17.28
CA GLU A 87 -7.70 7.93 -18.51
C GLU A 87 -6.75 7.81 -19.70
N ALA A 88 -5.44 8.04 -19.52
CA ALA A 88 -4.44 7.79 -20.56
C ALA A 88 -4.42 6.31 -21.00
N SER A 89 -4.56 5.39 -20.06
CA SER A 89 -4.63 3.95 -20.36
C SER A 89 -5.90 3.54 -21.10
N LYS A 90 -7.03 4.24 -20.87
CA LYS A 90 -8.26 4.04 -21.67
C LYS A 90 -8.05 4.50 -23.11
N LEU A 91 -7.38 5.65 -23.29
CA LEU A 91 -7.15 6.22 -24.60
C LEU A 91 -6.20 5.37 -25.46
N ALA A 92 -5.19 4.76 -24.84
CA ALA A 92 -4.24 3.87 -25.52
C ALA A 92 -4.83 2.51 -25.95
N LYS A 93 -6.06 2.18 -25.53
CA LYS A 93 -6.76 0.93 -25.85
C LYS A 93 -7.81 1.07 -26.96
N LYS A 94 -7.84 2.22 -27.63
CA LYS A 94 -8.74 2.54 -28.73
C LYS A 94 -7.95 2.61 -30.03
#